data_AF-A0A377LW83-F1
#
_entry.id   AF-A0A377LW83-F1
#
_cell.length_a   1.000
_cell.length_b   1.000
_cell.length_c   1.000
_cell.angle_alpha   90.00
_cell.angle_beta   90.00
_cell.angle_gamma   90.00
#
_symmetry.space_group_name_H-M   'P 1'
#
loop_
_entity.id
_entity.type
_entity.pdbx_description
1 polymer ?
#
loop_
_entity_poly.entity_id
_entity_poly.type
_entity_poly.pdbx_seq_one_letter_code
_entity_poly.pdbx_strand_id
1 'polypeptide(L)'
;MFEKVEVPVLGIVENMSMHICSNCGHHEPIFGTGGAEKLAAQYHTQLLGQMPLHITLREDLDSGKPTVINRPDSEFAELYRQLAGRVAAQLYWQGEVIPGEIAFRAV
;
A
#
# COMPACT_ATOMS: atom_id res chain seq x y z
N MET A 1 -12.74 5.20 -14.41
CA MET A 1 -11.90 6.42 -14.63
C MET A 1 -10.54 6.00 -15.14
N PHE A 2 -9.76 5.22 -14.37
CA PHE A 2 -8.42 4.74 -14.76
C PHE A 2 -8.39 3.97 -16.09
N GLU A 3 -9.35 3.06 -16.33
CA GLU A 3 -9.47 2.37 -17.63
C GLU A 3 -9.68 3.33 -18.81
N LYS A 4 -10.39 4.44 -18.60
CA LYS A 4 -10.68 5.41 -19.68
C LYS A 4 -9.48 6.26 -20.05
N VAL A 5 -8.46 6.31 -19.19
CA VAL A 5 -7.24 7.10 -19.38
C VAL A 5 -5.99 6.20 -19.39
N GLU A 6 -6.19 4.89 -19.56
CA GLU A 6 -5.13 3.88 -19.70
C GLU A 6 -4.08 3.90 -18.58
N VAL A 7 -4.52 4.21 -17.35
CA VAL A 7 -3.64 4.16 -16.16
C VAL A 7 -3.75 2.79 -15.49
N PRO A 8 -2.66 2.01 -15.41
CA PRO A 8 -2.68 0.70 -14.76
C PRO A 8 -3.01 0.79 -13.26
N VAL A 9 -3.83 -0.14 -12.77
CA VAL A 9 -4.15 -0.27 -11.35
C VAL A 9 -3.29 -1.36 -10.74
N LEU A 10 -2.27 -0.96 -9.96
CA LEU A 10 -1.33 -1.89 -9.32
C LEU A 10 -2.00 -2.77 -8.24
N GLY A 11 -2.99 -2.23 -7.54
CA GLY A 11 -3.67 -2.92 -6.45
C GLY A 11 -4.39 -1.97 -5.50
N ILE A 12 -4.90 -2.54 -4.42
CA ILE A 12 -5.73 -1.87 -3.42
C ILE A 12 -4.96 -1.80 -2.11
N VAL A 13 -5.04 -0.66 -1.43
CA VAL A 13 -4.59 -0.50 -0.04
C VAL A 13 -5.81 -0.19 0.80
N GLU A 14 -6.06 -0.99 1.83
CA GLU A 14 -7.12 -0.72 2.79
C GLU A 14 -6.55 0.14 3.92
N ASN A 15 -6.96 1.40 3.97
CA ASN A 15 -6.58 2.30 5.05
C ASN A 15 -7.55 2.15 6.22
N MET A 16 -7.04 2.29 7.45
CA MET A 16 -7.82 2.16 8.70
C MET A 16 -8.55 0.81 8.83
N SER A 17 -7.91 -0.28 8.40
CA SER A 17 -8.52 -1.63 8.37
C SER A 17 -8.79 -2.22 9.75
N MET A 18 -8.06 -1.75 10.77
CA MET A 18 -8.12 -2.30 12.12
C MET A 18 -7.73 -1.24 13.14
N HIS A 19 -8.48 -1.12 14.22
CA HIS A 19 -8.12 -0.29 15.36
C HIS A 19 -7.26 -1.09 16.34
N ILE A 20 -6.15 -0.51 16.79
CA ILE A 20 -5.29 -1.07 17.82
C ILE A 20 -5.48 -0.23 19.09
N CYS A 21 -6.04 -0.84 20.13
CA CYS A 21 -6.31 -0.14 21.38
C CYS A 21 -5.00 0.27 22.07
N SER A 22 -4.80 1.58 22.25
CA SER A 22 -3.59 2.13 22.90
C SER A 22 -3.43 1.74 24.37
N ASN A 23 -4.47 1.21 25.01
CA ASN A 23 -4.43 0.81 26.42
C ASN A 23 -4.11 -0.68 26.63
N CYS A 24 -4.54 -1.56 25.73
CA CYS A 24 -4.39 -3.01 25.92
C CYS A 24 -3.83 -3.77 24.70
N GLY A 25 -3.61 -3.10 23.57
CA GLY A 25 -3.15 -3.72 22.33
C GLY A 25 -4.20 -4.59 21.63
N HIS A 26 -5.47 -4.56 22.08
CA HIS A 26 -6.53 -5.31 21.41
C HIS A 26 -6.75 -4.80 19.98
N HIS A 27 -6.90 -5.75 19.07
CA HIS A 27 -7.11 -5.54 17.66
C HIS A 27 -8.59 -5.71 17.33
N GLU A 28 -9.24 -4.65 16.86
CA GLU A 28 -10.66 -4.68 16.55
C GLU A 28 -10.96 -4.02 15.18
N PRO A 29 -11.64 -4.72 14.26
CA PRO A 29 -12.06 -4.16 12.98
C PRO A 29 -13.37 -3.36 13.12
N ILE A 30 -13.27 -2.14 13.67
CA ILE A 30 -14.43 -1.29 13.99
C ILE A 30 -15.26 -0.85 12.77
N PHE A 31 -14.74 -1.00 11.56
CA PHE A 31 -15.41 -0.67 10.29
C PHE A 31 -15.79 -1.91 9.47
N GLY A 32 -15.69 -3.11 10.05
CA GLY A 32 -15.89 -4.39 9.35
C GLY A 32 -14.62 -4.95 8.72
N THR A 33 -14.74 -6.09 8.03
CA THR A 33 -13.61 -6.81 7.43
C THR A 33 -13.93 -7.34 6.03
N GLY A 34 -12.89 -7.61 5.24
CA GLY A 34 -13.03 -8.30 3.95
C GLY A 34 -13.44 -7.40 2.78
N GLY A 35 -13.52 -6.08 2.99
CA GLY A 35 -13.98 -5.12 1.98
C GLY A 35 -12.98 -5.02 0.83
N ALA A 36 -11.72 -4.78 1.16
CA ALA A 36 -10.66 -4.66 0.16
C ALA A 36 -10.37 -5.97 -0.57
N GLU A 37 -10.47 -7.13 0.08
CA GLU A 37 -10.29 -8.44 -0.55
C GLU A 37 -11.39 -8.73 -1.58
N LYS A 38 -12.65 -8.43 -1.23
CA LYS A 38 -13.79 -8.55 -2.17
C LYS A 38 -13.60 -7.62 -3.37
N LEU A 39 -13.16 -6.39 -3.11
CA LEU A 39 -12.91 -5.40 -4.16
C LEU A 39 -11.76 -5.84 -5.08
N ALA A 40 -10.68 -6.38 -4.50
CA ALA A 40 -9.55 -6.90 -5.25
C ALA A 40 -9.99 -8.04 -6.19
N ALA A 41 -10.79 -8.98 -5.67
CA ALA A 41 -11.33 -10.08 -6.47
C ALA A 41 -12.26 -9.59 -7.59
N GLN A 42 -13.14 -8.63 -7.29
CA GLN A 42 -14.09 -8.06 -8.26
C GLN A 42 -13.39 -7.39 -9.44
N TYR A 43 -12.30 -6.68 -9.18
CA TYR A 43 -11.55 -5.93 -10.20
C TYR A 43 -10.33 -6.70 -10.73
N HIS A 44 -10.23 -8.00 -10.43
CA HIS A 44 -9.11 -8.85 -10.85
C HIS A 44 -7.73 -8.24 -10.53
N THR A 45 -7.64 -7.61 -9.37
CA THR A 45 -6.42 -6.98 -8.85
C THR A 45 -6.06 -7.63 -7.51
N GLN A 46 -5.16 -7.02 -6.76
CA GLN A 46 -4.66 -7.58 -5.50
C GLN A 46 -4.74 -6.57 -4.35
N LEU A 47 -4.82 -7.11 -3.14
CA LEU A 47 -4.65 -6.35 -1.92
C LEU A 47 -3.15 -6.19 -1.61
N LEU A 48 -2.66 -4.95 -1.68
CA LEU A 48 -1.27 -4.62 -1.44
C LEU A 48 -0.98 -4.47 0.05
N GLY A 49 -1.94 -4.01 0.85
CA GLY A 49 -1.76 -3.90 2.29
C GLY A 49 -3.00 -3.40 3.02
N GLN A 50 -3.01 -3.63 4.33
CA GLN A 50 -4.06 -3.22 5.26
C GLN A 50 -3.40 -2.43 6.39
N MET A 51 -3.67 -1.13 6.46
CA MET A 51 -3.01 -0.21 7.38
C MET A 51 -3.89 0.06 8.60
N PRO A 52 -3.35 -0.05 9.82
CA PRO A 52 -4.12 0.12 11.03
C PRO A 52 -4.50 1.59 11.27
N LEU A 53 -5.58 1.79 12.01
CA LEU A 53 -5.93 3.04 12.66
C LEU A 53 -5.28 3.05 14.05
N HIS A 54 -4.18 3.79 14.19
CA HIS A 54 -3.48 3.94 15.46
C HIS A 54 -3.10 5.38 15.74
N ILE A 55 -3.23 5.80 17.01
CA ILE A 55 -3.03 7.19 17.43
C ILE A 55 -1.64 7.72 17.09
N THR A 56 -0.63 6.86 17.22
CA THR A 56 0.77 7.21 16.95
C THR A 56 1.02 7.56 15.49
N LEU A 57 0.34 6.90 14.55
CA LEU A 57 0.46 7.24 13.12
C LEU A 57 -0.01 8.67 12.86
N ARG A 58 -1.14 9.05 13.47
CA ARG A 58 -1.69 10.40 13.38
C ARG A 58 -0.75 11.43 14.01
N GLU A 59 -0.27 11.18 15.23
CA GLU A 59 0.62 12.11 15.94
C GLU A 59 1.94 12.35 15.22
N ASP A 60 2.54 11.29 14.68
CA ASP A 60 3.75 11.37 13.86
C ASP A 60 3.51 12.27 12.63
N LEU A 61 2.42 12.04 11.88
CA LEU A 61 2.05 12.83 10.71
C LEU A 61 1.70 14.29 11.05
N ASP A 62 0.95 14.53 12.14
CA ASP A 62 0.60 15.86 12.63
C ASP A 62 1.85 16.66 13.03
N SER A 63 2.89 15.98 13.53
CA SER A 63 4.18 16.58 13.85
C SER A 63 5.06 16.86 12.62
N GLY A 64 4.60 16.50 11.42
CA GLY A 64 5.35 16.63 10.17
C GLY A 64 6.48 15.61 10.01
N LYS A 65 6.50 14.55 10.84
CA LYS A 65 7.52 13.49 10.80
C LYS A 65 6.86 12.15 10.52
N PRO A 66 6.91 11.63 9.28
CA PRO A 66 6.38 10.31 8.95
C PRO A 66 6.85 9.22 9.92
N THR A 67 5.98 8.27 10.27
CA THR A 67 6.28 7.20 11.25
C THR A 67 7.53 6.40 10.90
N VAL A 68 7.81 6.17 9.62
CA VAL A 68 9.04 5.50 9.16
C VAL A 68 10.32 6.26 9.52
N ILE A 69 10.24 7.59 9.72
CA ILE A 69 11.35 8.44 10.16
C ILE A 69 11.33 8.58 11.68
N ASN A 70 10.16 8.86 12.27
CA ASN A 70 10.05 9.12 13.70
C ASN A 70 10.24 7.86 14.56
N ARG A 71 9.91 6.69 14.00
CA ARG A 71 9.85 5.39 14.69
C ARG A 71 10.33 4.26 13.77
N PRO A 72 11.61 4.29 13.35
CA PRO A 72 12.14 3.38 12.32
C PRO A 72 12.01 1.89 12.68
N ASP A 73 12.10 1.55 13.96
CA ASP A 73 12.07 0.16 14.46
C ASP A 73 10.66 -0.29 14.89
N SER A 74 9.62 0.52 14.65
CA SER A 74 8.24 0.17 15.00
C SER A 74 7.62 -0.84 14.03
N GLU A 75 6.62 -1.58 14.52
CA GLU A 75 5.80 -2.47 13.68
C GLU A 75 5.12 -1.69 12.53
N PHE A 76 4.74 -0.43 12.78
CA PHE A 76 4.14 0.42 11.77
C PHE A 76 5.11 0.76 10.65
N ALA A 77 6.36 1.09 10.98
CA ALA A 77 7.38 1.35 9.98
C ALA A 77 7.63 0.09 9.13
N GLU A 78 7.59 -1.09 9.74
CA GLU A 78 7.70 -2.36 9.03
C GLU A 78 6.51 -2.63 8.09
N LEU A 79 5.28 -2.35 8.52
CA LEU A 79 4.09 -2.45 7.66
C LEU A 79 4.22 -1.56 6.41
N TYR A 80 4.69 -0.32 6.56
CA TYR A 80 4.92 0.57 5.42
C TYR A 80 6.06 0.10 4.52
N ARG A 81 7.15 -0.45 5.08
CA ARG A 81 8.25 -1.05 4.28
C ARG A 81 7.76 -2.24 3.47
N GLN A 82 6.94 -3.12 4.05
CA GLN A 82 6.35 -4.25 3.35
C GLN A 82 5.40 -3.80 2.24
N LEU A 83 4.56 -2.80 2.51
CA LEU A 83 3.71 -2.20 1.48
C LEU A 83 4.53 -1.62 0.32
N ALA A 84 5.58 -0.86 0.62
CA ALA A 84 6.48 -0.32 -0.39
C ALA A 84 7.15 -1.42 -1.22
N GLY A 85 7.61 -2.50 -0.57
CA GLY A 85 8.17 -3.67 -1.26
C GLY A 85 7.18 -4.35 -2.20
N ARG A 86 5.92 -4.49 -1.78
CA ARG A 86 4.86 -5.04 -2.65
C ARG A 86 4.57 -4.11 -3.83
N VAL A 87 4.50 -2.80 -3.62
CA VAL A 87 4.34 -1.82 -4.71
C VAL A 87 5.49 -1.91 -5.70
N ALA A 88 6.73 -1.94 -5.22
CA ALA A 88 7.92 -2.07 -6.05
C ALA A 88 7.91 -3.37 -6.86
N ALA A 89 7.53 -4.49 -6.25
CA ALA A 89 7.40 -5.76 -6.96
C ALA A 89 6.33 -5.69 -8.06
N GLN A 90 5.18 -5.06 -7.79
CA GLN A 90 4.14 -4.91 -8.81
C GLN A 90 4.56 -4.01 -9.96
N LEU A 91 5.23 -2.90 -9.68
CA LEU A 91 5.80 -2.06 -10.73
C LEU A 91 6.81 -2.81 -11.59
N TYR A 92 7.64 -3.67 -10.99
CA TYR A 92 8.60 -4.47 -11.72
C TYR A 92 7.94 -5.52 -12.63
N TRP A 93 6.94 -6.24 -12.11
CA TRP A 93 6.30 -7.35 -12.85
C TRP A 93 5.20 -6.91 -13.82
N GLN A 94 4.55 -5.77 -13.57
CA GLN A 94 3.49 -5.22 -14.43
C GLN A 94 3.95 -4.09 -15.33
N GLY A 95 5.16 -3.56 -15.11
CA GLY A 95 5.73 -2.50 -15.93
C GLY A 95 6.11 -3.01 -17.31
N GLU A 96 5.82 -2.21 -18.34
CA GLU A 96 6.43 -2.42 -19.65
C GLU A 96 7.90 -2.00 -19.58
N VAL A 97 8.81 -2.89 -20.00
CA VAL A 97 10.22 -2.58 -20.09
C VAL A 97 10.39 -1.50 -21.16
N ILE A 98 10.83 -0.31 -20.77
CA ILE A 98 11.29 0.71 -21.72
C ILE A 98 12.64 0.22 -22.25
N PRO A 99 12.76 -0.14 -23.54
CA PRO A 99 14.02 -0.63 -24.09
C PRO A 99 15.10 0.43 -23.96
N GLY A 100 16.25 0.07 -23.39
CA GLY A 100 17.38 0.99 -23.20
C GLY A 100 18.05 1.43 -24.50
N GLU A 101 17.84 0.68 -25.59
CA GLU A 101 18.30 1.02 -26.94
C GLU A 101 17.18 0.79 -27.95
N ILE A 102 17.05 1.72 -28.91
CA ILE A 102 16.12 1.61 -30.02
C ILE A 102 16.67 0.56 -31.00
N ALA A 103 15.97 -0.55 -31.16
CA ALA A 103 16.33 -1.64 -32.08
C ALA A 103 16.03 -1.27 -33.55
N PHE A 104 16.67 -0.23 -34.09
CA PHE A 104 16.77 -0.04 -35.53
C PHE A 104 18.23 -0.26 -35.95
N ARG A 105 18.52 -1.42 -36.55
CA ARG A 105 19.65 -1.53 -37.47
C ARG A 105 19.17 -1.03 -38.82
N ALA A 106 19.64 0.15 -39.22
CA ALA A 106 19.51 0.59 -40.60
C ALA A 106 20.19 -0.47 -41.48
N VAL A 107 19.42 -1.03 -42.41
CA VAL A 107 19.89 -2.00 -43.41
C VAL A 107 20.71 -1.28 -44.47
#